data_AF-K6ILB3-F1
#
_entry.id   AF-K6ILB3-F1
#
_cell.length_a   1.000
_cell.length_b   1.000
_cell.length_c   1.000
_cell.angle_alpha   90.00
_cell.angle_beta   90.00
_cell.angle_gamma   90.00
#
_symmetry.space_group_name_H-M   'P 1'
#
loop_
_entity.id
_entity.type
_entity.pdbx_description
1 polymer ?
#
loop_
_entity_poly.entity_id
_entity_poly.type
_entity_poly.pdbx_seq_one_letter_code
_entity_poly.pdbx_strand_id
1 'polypeptide(L)'
;MPPDGVIDHFRNISFILLDWQLDSIAEARTPSGLNELLIKENISFLKKIKKSCFCPIFIFSNENQEQIVDRLATEGLIKDNDNNHIFVRSKAELKGGTKLFKALEKWIQNNPSVYVLKEWEREYFNAKNKLFSEFHEMNSNWPRILWKTFISDHSNESMELGELISRNIHTRMTPFEFSGKILNKSGKKSNQSEILKVIEGGRYLKNEFLNSNDIAPGDIFYFNSEYYINIRAACDCIPDRNKPEEKIDDVQLYLLRGGKIGNQRMKKDFLKKFGHFSELDSQFIAYPIYENKGIDFRFKRLYQMEWKVIKEKRLGRLLPPYINKLQQKYSSYLQRQGLPRLPNLRF
;
A
#
# COMPACT_ATOMS: atom_id res chain seq x y z
N MET A 1 -25.68 16.77 3.01
CA MET A 1 -24.43 16.00 3.24
C MET A 1 -23.50 16.75 4.19
N PRO A 2 -22.58 16.09 4.93
CA PRO A 2 -21.62 16.79 5.79
C PRO A 2 -20.69 17.70 4.96
N PRO A 3 -20.20 18.83 5.52
CA PRO A 3 -19.25 19.73 4.86
C PRO A 3 -17.92 19.02 4.55
N ASP A 4 -17.24 19.47 3.49
CA ASP A 4 -16.02 18.83 2.98
C ASP A 4 -14.90 18.68 4.03
N GLY A 5 -14.67 19.72 4.84
CA GLY A 5 -13.65 19.66 5.89
C GLY A 5 -13.92 18.61 6.97
N VAL A 6 -15.17 18.17 7.15
CA VAL A 6 -15.52 17.08 8.08
C VAL A 6 -15.14 15.72 7.49
N ILE A 7 -15.25 15.55 6.17
CA ILE A 7 -14.95 14.29 5.48
C ILE A 7 -13.46 13.94 5.61
N ASP A 8 -12.58 14.94 5.63
CA ASP A 8 -11.12 14.74 5.80
C ASP A 8 -10.74 14.15 7.17
N HIS A 9 -11.66 14.20 8.14
CA HIS A 9 -11.49 13.61 9.47
C HIS A 9 -12.00 12.17 9.57
N PHE A 10 -12.55 11.58 8.51
CA PHE A 10 -13.09 10.22 8.49
C PHE A 10 -11.99 9.15 8.41
N ARG A 11 -11.08 9.14 9.40
CA ARG A 11 -9.88 8.27 9.42
C ARG A 11 -10.11 6.89 10.03
N ASN A 12 -11.19 6.67 10.78
CA ASN A 12 -11.49 5.40 11.48
C ASN A 12 -12.94 4.93 11.27
N ILE A 13 -13.53 5.19 10.11
CA ILE A 13 -14.91 4.76 9.84
C ILE A 13 -14.91 3.27 9.47
N SER A 14 -15.58 2.46 10.29
CA SER A 14 -15.70 1.03 10.04
C SER A 14 -16.59 0.71 8.85
N PHE A 15 -17.65 1.49 8.63
CA PHE A 15 -18.55 1.43 7.47
C PHE A 15 -19.42 2.68 7.41
N ILE A 16 -20.00 2.98 6.26
CA ILE A 16 -20.93 4.08 6.04
C ILE A 16 -22.30 3.51 5.71
N LEU A 17 -23.35 3.99 6.39
CA LEU A 17 -24.73 3.77 5.97
C LEU A 17 -25.23 5.08 5.35
N LEU A 18 -25.63 5.01 4.09
CA LEU A 18 -26.13 6.13 3.32
C LEU A 18 -27.60 5.87 2.98
N ASP A 19 -28.49 6.75 3.42
CA ASP A 19 -29.83 6.81 2.85
C ASP A 19 -29.75 7.57 1.53
N TRP A 20 -30.15 6.92 0.43
CA TRP A 20 -30.09 7.51 -0.90
C TRP A 20 -31.01 8.75 -1.05
N GLN A 21 -32.07 8.81 -0.24
CA GLN A 21 -33.06 9.89 -0.24
C GLN A 21 -33.13 10.52 1.16
N LEU A 22 -32.03 11.14 1.60
CA LEU A 22 -31.92 11.80 2.91
C LEU A 22 -33.00 12.87 3.17
N ASP A 23 -33.46 13.56 2.13
CA ASP A 23 -34.45 14.63 2.20
C ASP A 23 -35.73 14.28 1.42
N SER A 24 -36.38 13.17 1.75
CA SER A 24 -37.78 13.00 1.34
C SER A 24 -38.63 14.00 2.13
N ILE A 25 -38.71 15.25 1.66
CA ILE A 25 -39.79 16.15 2.04
C ILE A 25 -41.09 15.37 1.81
N ALA A 26 -41.86 15.20 2.88
CA ALA A 26 -43.05 14.37 2.93
C ALA A 26 -43.92 14.54 1.68
N GLU A 27 -44.18 13.41 1.01
CA GLU A 27 -45.34 13.13 0.14
C GLU A 27 -45.69 14.10 -1.02
N ALA A 28 -44.89 15.12 -1.31
CA ALA A 28 -45.08 15.97 -2.48
C ALA A 28 -44.13 15.55 -3.61
N ARG A 29 -44.66 15.44 -4.84
CA ARG A 29 -43.89 15.18 -6.07
C ARG A 29 -42.70 16.13 -6.13
N THR A 30 -41.52 15.62 -5.84
CA THR A 30 -40.27 16.38 -5.89
C THR A 30 -40.05 16.84 -7.34
N PRO A 31 -39.81 18.13 -7.60
CA PRO A 31 -39.49 18.60 -8.95
C PRO A 31 -38.31 17.81 -9.49
N SER A 32 -38.37 17.35 -10.75
CA SER A 32 -37.34 16.51 -11.37
C SER A 32 -35.92 17.08 -11.24
N GLY A 33 -35.78 18.41 -11.31
CA GLY A 33 -34.49 19.09 -11.13
C GLY A 33 -33.91 19.04 -9.71
N LEU A 34 -34.76 18.99 -8.67
CA LEU A 34 -34.29 18.89 -7.28
C LEU A 34 -33.78 17.47 -6.98
N ASN A 35 -34.45 16.45 -7.53
CA ASN A 35 -34.04 15.06 -7.38
C ASN A 35 -32.68 14.79 -8.09
N GLU A 36 -32.47 15.37 -9.27
CA GLU A 36 -31.19 15.26 -9.97
C GLU A 36 -30.04 15.95 -9.21
N LEU A 37 -30.31 17.06 -8.52
CA LEU A 37 -29.33 17.76 -7.71
C LEU A 37 -28.91 16.93 -6.48
N LEU A 38 -29.87 16.33 -5.77
CA LEU A 38 -29.60 15.42 -4.65
C LEU A 38 -28.78 14.19 -5.08
N ILE A 39 -29.09 13.60 -6.24
CA ILE A 39 -28.31 12.50 -6.81
C ILE A 39 -26.87 12.96 -7.08
N LYS A 40 -26.68 14.14 -7.69
CA LYS A 40 -25.33 14.70 -7.94
C LYS A 40 -24.56 14.91 -6.64
N GLU A 41 -25.20 15.37 -5.58
CA GLU A 41 -24.58 15.51 -4.26
C GLU A 41 -24.16 14.17 -3.67
N ASN A 42 -25.02 13.15 -3.72
CA ASN A 42 -24.70 11.79 -3.28
C ASN A 42 -23.49 11.23 -4.03
N ILE A 43 -23.46 11.38 -5.36
CA ILE A 43 -22.33 10.94 -6.20
C ILE A 43 -21.05 11.69 -5.83
N SER A 44 -21.13 13.01 -5.65
CA SER A 44 -19.99 13.84 -5.23
C SER A 44 -19.44 13.40 -3.87
N PHE A 45 -20.33 13.16 -2.90
CA PHE A 45 -19.98 12.64 -1.59
C PHE A 45 -19.27 11.28 -1.69
N LEU A 46 -19.82 10.33 -2.45
CA LEU A 46 -19.22 9.01 -2.64
C LEU A 46 -17.84 9.09 -3.32
N LYS A 47 -17.65 9.99 -4.30
CA LYS A 47 -16.35 10.24 -4.93
C LYS A 47 -15.33 10.79 -3.94
N LYS A 48 -15.74 11.65 -3.01
CA LYS A 48 -14.86 12.18 -1.95
C LYS A 48 -14.48 11.10 -0.94
N ILE A 49 -15.46 10.36 -0.42
CA ILE A 49 -15.22 9.25 0.50
C ILE A 49 -14.24 8.23 -0.08
N LYS A 50 -14.42 7.82 -1.34
CA LYS A 50 -13.53 6.87 -2.02
C LYS A 50 -12.09 7.36 -2.15
N LYS A 51 -11.85 8.68 -2.10
CA LYS A 51 -10.51 9.27 -2.05
C LYS A 51 -9.95 9.34 -0.62
N SER A 52 -10.81 9.56 0.38
CA SER A 52 -10.40 9.77 1.76
C SER A 52 -10.20 8.48 2.56
N CYS A 53 -10.99 7.43 2.32
CA CYS A 53 -10.84 6.16 3.02
C CYS A 53 -11.36 4.95 2.21
N PHE A 54 -10.77 3.79 2.48
CA PHE A 54 -11.27 2.51 1.96
C PHE A 54 -12.18 1.88 3.02
N CYS A 55 -13.49 2.12 2.92
CA CYS A 55 -14.48 1.54 3.81
C CYS A 55 -15.70 1.00 3.05
N PRO A 56 -16.42 0.01 3.62
CA PRO A 56 -17.72 -0.42 3.12
C PRO A 56 -18.76 0.71 3.15
N ILE A 57 -19.55 0.85 2.09
CA ILE A 57 -20.64 1.83 1.98
C ILE A 57 -21.93 1.10 1.64
N PHE A 58 -22.94 1.23 2.49
CA PHE A 58 -24.26 0.65 2.35
C PHE A 58 -25.27 1.73 2.01
N ILE A 59 -25.74 1.74 0.78
CA ILE A 59 -26.77 2.64 0.27
C ILE A 59 -28.12 1.95 0.45
N PHE A 60 -29.04 2.58 1.17
CA PHE A 60 -30.42 2.12 1.32
C PHE A 60 -31.36 3.04 0.58
N SER A 61 -32.23 2.48 -0.26
CA SER A 61 -33.21 3.23 -1.04
C SER A 61 -34.56 2.52 -1.10
N ASN A 62 -35.62 3.27 -1.36
CA ASN A 62 -36.91 2.72 -1.77
C ASN A 62 -37.05 2.64 -3.29
N GLU A 63 -36.11 3.23 -4.03
CA GLU A 63 -36.06 3.20 -5.50
C GLU A 63 -35.59 1.85 -6.04
N ASN A 64 -35.68 1.69 -7.37
CA ASN A 64 -35.15 0.52 -8.06
C ASN A 64 -33.61 0.46 -7.88
N GLN A 65 -33.14 -0.64 -7.30
CA GLN A 65 -31.72 -0.86 -7.02
C GLN A 65 -30.87 -0.86 -8.30
N GLU A 66 -31.38 -1.42 -9.40
CA GLU A 66 -30.67 -1.50 -10.68
C GLU A 66 -30.36 -0.10 -11.23
N GLN A 67 -31.33 0.82 -11.16
CA GLN A 67 -31.14 2.20 -11.62
C GLN A 67 -30.05 2.94 -10.84
N ILE A 68 -29.98 2.73 -9.53
CA ILE A 68 -28.93 3.31 -8.68
C ILE A 68 -27.58 2.69 -9.03
N VAL A 69 -27.52 1.37 -9.22
CA VAL A 69 -26.30 0.65 -9.60
C VAL A 69 -25.78 1.14 -10.95
N ASP A 70 -26.64 1.27 -11.96
CA ASP A 70 -26.29 1.77 -13.29
C ASP A 70 -25.73 3.20 -13.23
N ARG A 71 -26.34 4.04 -12.39
CA ARG A 71 -25.86 5.41 -12.18
C ARG A 71 -24.47 5.42 -11.54
N LEU A 72 -24.27 4.62 -10.50
CA LEU A 72 -22.98 4.49 -9.82
C LEU A 72 -21.91 3.89 -10.74
N ALA A 73 -22.28 2.98 -11.64
CA ALA A 73 -21.40 2.41 -12.66
C ALA A 73 -20.98 3.47 -13.69
N THR A 74 -21.94 4.24 -14.20
CA THR A 74 -21.70 5.36 -15.14
C THR A 74 -20.70 6.37 -14.58
N GLU A 75 -20.75 6.62 -13.27
CA GLU A 75 -19.88 7.57 -12.57
C GLU A 75 -18.54 6.95 -12.11
N GLY A 76 -18.27 5.69 -12.46
CA GLY A 76 -17.04 4.96 -12.10
C GLY A 76 -16.90 4.66 -10.60
N LEU A 77 -17.99 4.76 -9.84
CA LEU A 77 -18.02 4.45 -8.41
C LEU A 77 -18.06 2.94 -8.16
N ILE A 78 -18.85 2.24 -8.97
CA ILE A 78 -19.00 0.78 -9.01
C ILE A 78 -18.46 0.27 -10.36
N LYS A 79 -17.93 -0.95 -10.40
CA LYS A 79 -17.60 -1.68 -11.63
C LYS A 79 -18.58 -2.83 -11.80
N ASP A 80 -18.88 -3.23 -13.04
CA ASP A 80 -19.80 -4.35 -13.35
C ASP A 80 -19.38 -5.72 -12.76
N ASN A 81 -18.18 -5.80 -12.19
CA ASN A 81 -17.71 -6.99 -11.47
C ASN A 81 -17.91 -6.82 -9.96
N ASP A 82 -18.26 -7.90 -9.27
CA ASP A 82 -18.53 -8.09 -7.81
C ASP A 82 -17.54 -7.46 -6.80
N ASN A 83 -16.52 -6.75 -7.24
CA ASN A 83 -15.43 -6.23 -6.43
C ASN A 83 -15.68 -4.76 -6.00
N ASN A 84 -16.88 -4.47 -5.48
CA ASN A 84 -17.30 -3.13 -5.09
C ASN A 84 -17.44 -3.02 -3.57
N HIS A 85 -16.90 -1.95 -3.00
CA HIS A 85 -17.09 -1.59 -1.59
C HIS A 85 -18.35 -0.74 -1.36
N ILE A 86 -19.09 -0.42 -2.43
CA ILE A 86 -20.38 0.30 -2.38
C ILE A 86 -21.49 -0.67 -2.71
N PHE A 87 -22.55 -0.61 -1.92
CA PHE A 87 -23.50 -1.69 -1.86
C PHE A 87 -24.93 -1.15 -1.68
N VAL A 88 -25.85 -1.46 -2.61
CA VAL A 88 -27.20 -0.88 -2.67
C VAL A 88 -28.26 -1.89 -2.24
N ARG A 89 -29.15 -1.53 -1.30
CA ARG A 89 -30.29 -2.34 -0.84
C ARG A 89 -31.59 -1.57 -0.74
N SER A 90 -32.69 -2.32 -0.67
CA SER A 90 -33.99 -1.80 -0.32
C SER A 90 -34.06 -1.45 1.17
N LYS A 91 -34.71 -0.34 1.53
CA LYS A 91 -35.06 -0.06 2.95
C LYS A 91 -36.00 -1.11 3.53
N ALA A 92 -36.75 -1.85 2.72
CA ALA A 92 -37.60 -2.94 3.19
C ALA A 92 -36.77 -4.05 3.88
N GLU A 93 -35.50 -4.23 3.49
CA GLU A 93 -34.59 -5.21 4.08
C GLU A 93 -34.11 -4.82 5.49
N LEU A 94 -34.26 -3.54 5.87
CA LEU A 94 -33.96 -3.03 7.21
C LEU A 94 -35.06 -3.39 8.24
N LYS A 95 -36.21 -3.92 7.81
CA LYS A 95 -37.33 -4.26 8.70
C LYS A 95 -37.01 -5.51 9.54
N GLY A 96 -36.50 -5.28 10.75
CA GLY A 96 -36.20 -6.26 11.80
C GLY A 96 -34.83 -6.03 12.42
N GLY A 97 -34.75 -5.95 13.76
CA GLY A 97 -33.58 -5.42 14.49
C GLY A 97 -32.22 -6.10 14.23
N THR A 98 -32.20 -7.31 13.67
CA THR A 98 -30.95 -8.06 13.36
C THR A 98 -30.68 -8.23 11.87
N LYS A 99 -31.59 -7.86 10.97
CA LYS A 99 -31.44 -8.13 9.53
C LYS A 99 -30.30 -7.32 8.90
N LEU A 100 -30.16 -6.05 9.30
CA LEU A 100 -29.05 -5.20 8.86
C LEU A 100 -27.70 -5.84 9.20
N PHE A 101 -27.47 -6.19 10.47
CA PHE A 101 -26.21 -6.78 10.91
C PHE A 101 -25.90 -8.13 10.22
N LYS A 102 -26.92 -8.97 10.01
CA LYS A 102 -26.76 -10.21 9.23
C LYS A 102 -26.39 -9.95 7.78
N ALA A 103 -26.97 -8.92 7.15
CA ALA A 103 -26.62 -8.54 5.79
C ALA A 103 -25.19 -7.99 5.69
N LEU A 104 -24.77 -7.16 6.67
CA LEU A 104 -23.40 -6.67 6.80
C LEU A 104 -22.42 -7.84 6.95
N GLU A 105 -22.69 -8.75 7.89
CA GLU A 105 -21.84 -9.91 8.17
C GLU A 105 -21.70 -10.81 6.94
N LYS A 106 -22.81 -11.18 6.31
CA LYS A 106 -22.81 -12.01 5.09
C LYS A 106 -22.01 -11.35 3.97
N TRP A 107 -22.10 -10.03 3.84
CA TRP A 107 -21.35 -9.30 2.82
C TRP A 107 -19.85 -9.25 3.13
N ILE A 108 -19.45 -8.95 4.37
CA ILE A 108 -18.03 -9.00 4.78
C ILE A 108 -17.45 -10.39 4.50
N GLN A 109 -18.18 -11.45 4.86
CA GLN A 109 -17.79 -12.83 4.61
C GLN A 109 -17.71 -13.20 3.12
N ASN A 110 -18.28 -12.41 2.22
CA ASN A 110 -18.23 -12.63 0.77
C ASN A 110 -17.24 -11.68 0.06
N ASN A 111 -16.61 -10.75 0.79
CA ASN A 111 -15.65 -9.79 0.25
C ASN A 111 -14.29 -9.95 0.95
N PRO A 112 -13.39 -10.78 0.41
CA PRO A 112 -12.13 -11.13 1.07
C PRO A 112 -11.25 -9.91 1.43
N SER A 113 -11.18 -8.89 0.57
CA SER A 113 -10.38 -7.69 0.83
C SER A 113 -10.88 -6.88 2.03
N VAL A 114 -12.20 -6.75 2.15
CA VAL A 114 -12.83 -6.05 3.26
C VAL A 114 -12.72 -6.86 4.55
N TYR A 115 -12.92 -8.17 4.46
CA TYR A 115 -12.71 -9.07 5.59
C TYR A 115 -11.28 -8.91 6.14
N VAL A 116 -10.26 -9.04 5.28
CA VAL A 116 -8.85 -8.88 5.68
C VAL A 116 -8.61 -7.51 6.32
N LEU A 117 -9.14 -6.44 5.73
CA LEU A 117 -9.04 -5.10 6.31
C LEU A 117 -9.61 -5.05 7.73
N LYS A 118 -10.83 -5.56 7.94
CA LYS A 118 -11.52 -5.48 9.24
C LYS A 118 -10.84 -6.31 10.31
N GLU A 119 -10.35 -7.49 9.97
CA GLU A 119 -9.54 -8.30 10.88
C GLU A 119 -8.23 -7.58 11.22
N TRP A 120 -7.55 -7.01 10.23
CA TRP A 120 -6.30 -6.27 10.44
C TRP A 120 -6.52 -5.01 11.30
N GLU A 121 -7.58 -4.24 11.03
CA GLU A 121 -7.95 -3.05 11.81
C GLU A 121 -8.25 -3.42 13.27
N ARG A 122 -8.99 -4.50 13.50
CA ARG A 122 -9.27 -4.99 14.86
C ARG A 122 -7.97 -5.25 15.62
N GLU A 123 -7.06 -6.02 15.04
CA GLU A 123 -5.78 -6.30 15.70
C GLU A 123 -4.91 -5.05 15.85
N TYR A 124 -4.93 -4.14 14.87
CA TYR A 124 -4.26 -2.84 14.96
C TYR A 124 -4.78 -2.02 16.16
N PHE A 125 -6.10 -1.91 16.31
CA PHE A 125 -6.70 -1.15 17.41
C PHE A 125 -6.39 -1.78 18.77
N ASN A 126 -6.45 -3.11 18.87
CA ASN A 126 -6.06 -3.84 20.08
C ASN A 126 -4.60 -3.56 20.44
N ALA A 127 -3.68 -3.71 19.48
CA ALA A 127 -2.25 -3.49 19.66
C ALA A 127 -1.93 -2.03 20.02
N LYS A 128 -2.56 -1.06 19.33
CA LYS A 128 -2.41 0.37 19.60
C LYS A 128 -2.88 0.72 21.01
N ASN A 129 -4.09 0.31 21.39
CA ASN A 129 -4.64 0.62 22.72
C ASN A 129 -3.77 0.01 23.82
N LYS A 130 -3.36 -1.26 23.65
CA LYS A 130 -2.46 -1.95 24.58
C LYS A 130 -1.13 -1.23 24.71
N LEU A 131 -0.48 -0.87 23.60
CA LEU A 131 0.79 -0.15 23.61
C LEU A 131 0.70 1.16 24.39
N PHE A 132 -0.30 1.99 24.08
CA PHE A 132 -0.42 3.30 24.72
C PHE A 132 -0.83 3.20 26.19
N SER A 133 -1.64 2.20 26.58
CA SER A 133 -1.95 1.93 27.99
C SER A 133 -0.70 1.50 28.75
N GLU A 134 0.03 0.50 28.25
CA GLU A 134 1.26 -0.01 28.87
C GLU A 134 2.30 1.10 29.04
N PHE A 135 2.56 1.89 28.00
CA PHE A 135 3.54 2.96 28.07
C PHE A 135 3.08 4.09 28.99
N HIS A 136 1.78 4.39 29.05
CA HIS A 136 1.25 5.38 29.98
C HIS A 136 1.37 4.92 31.45
N GLU A 137 1.11 3.63 31.72
CA GLU A 137 1.29 3.01 33.04
C GLU A 137 2.76 2.97 33.47
N MET A 138 3.68 2.69 32.54
CA MET A 138 5.12 2.75 32.80
C MET A 138 5.58 4.18 33.15
N ASN A 139 5.21 5.15 32.30
CA ASN A 139 5.44 6.56 32.54
C ASN A 139 4.60 7.41 31.58
N SER A 140 3.69 8.22 32.10
CA SER A 140 2.85 9.11 31.26
C SER A 140 3.64 10.09 30.38
N ASN A 141 4.90 10.39 30.74
CA ASN A 141 5.81 11.24 29.96
C ASN A 141 6.75 10.45 29.03
N TRP A 142 6.50 9.17 28.77
CA TRP A 142 7.31 8.34 27.87
C TRP A 142 7.63 9.00 26.51
N PRO A 143 6.73 9.75 25.83
CA PRO A 143 7.07 10.34 24.54
C PRO A 143 8.18 11.37 24.69
N ARG A 144 8.11 12.19 25.75
CA ARG A 144 9.11 13.22 26.05
C ARG A 144 10.45 12.62 26.45
N ILE A 145 10.44 11.50 27.17
CA ILE A 145 11.66 10.77 27.55
C ILE A 145 12.39 10.31 26.27
N LEU A 146 11.69 9.58 25.40
CA LEU A 146 12.28 9.08 24.15
C LEU A 146 12.71 10.22 23.21
N TRP A 147 11.88 11.26 23.07
CA TRP A 147 12.18 12.41 22.23
C TRP A 147 13.51 13.08 22.62
N LYS A 148 13.74 13.30 23.93
CA LYS A 148 15.00 13.88 24.42
C LYS A 148 16.21 12.98 24.16
N THR A 149 16.03 11.65 24.21
CA THR A 149 17.07 10.70 23.84
C THR A 149 17.43 10.84 22.36
N PHE A 150 16.42 10.92 21.48
CA PHE A 150 16.65 11.05 20.04
C PHE A 150 17.35 12.36 19.64
N ILE A 151 17.03 13.48 20.32
CA ILE A 151 17.76 14.75 20.16
C ILE A 151 19.23 14.55 20.54
N SER A 152 19.49 13.92 21.68
CA SER A 152 20.84 13.67 22.19
C SER A 152 21.67 12.80 21.24
N ASP A 153 21.03 11.89 20.52
CA ASP A 153 21.66 11.01 19.52
C ASP A 153 21.79 11.67 18.13
N HIS A 154 21.47 12.96 18.01
CA HIS A 154 21.43 13.72 16.76
C HIS A 154 20.62 13.02 15.66
N SER A 155 19.55 12.31 16.06
CA SER A 155 18.71 11.53 15.15
C SER A 155 17.49 12.32 14.68
N ASN A 156 16.83 11.85 13.63
CA ASN A 156 15.53 12.42 13.25
C ASN A 156 14.48 11.91 14.24
N GLU A 157 14.15 12.73 15.24
CA GLU A 157 13.34 12.35 16.39
C GLU A 157 11.93 11.94 15.99
N SER A 158 11.39 12.61 14.96
CA SER A 158 10.07 12.28 14.41
C SER A 158 10.07 10.90 13.75
N MET A 159 11.12 10.60 12.99
CA MET A 159 11.28 9.29 12.35
C MET A 159 11.51 8.20 13.38
N GLU A 160 12.42 8.39 14.33
CA GLU A 160 12.74 7.40 15.38
C GLU A 160 11.53 7.10 16.27
N LEU A 161 10.80 8.14 16.72
CA LEU A 161 9.60 7.94 17.52
C LEU A 161 8.50 7.22 16.70
N GLY A 162 8.32 7.61 15.44
CA GLY A 162 7.38 6.98 14.52
C GLY A 162 7.69 5.51 14.27
N GLU A 163 8.96 5.17 14.02
CA GLU A 163 9.44 3.79 13.83
C GLU A 163 9.30 2.96 15.10
N LEU A 164 9.63 3.52 16.27
CA LEU A 164 9.47 2.84 17.55
C LEU A 164 8.00 2.46 17.80
N ILE A 165 7.08 3.41 17.61
CA ILE A 165 5.64 3.17 17.78
C ILE A 165 5.17 2.13 16.75
N SER A 166 5.52 2.31 15.48
CA SER A 166 5.09 1.43 14.38
C SER A 166 5.57 -0.01 14.58
N ARG A 167 6.85 -0.19 14.94
CA ARG A 167 7.42 -1.50 15.27
C ARG A 167 6.73 -2.13 16.47
N ASN A 168 6.48 -1.35 17.53
CA ASN A 168 5.81 -1.86 18.73
C ASN A 168 4.36 -2.30 18.48
N ILE A 169 3.63 -1.56 17.64
CA ILE A 169 2.29 -1.95 17.21
C ILE A 169 2.37 -3.21 16.36
N HIS A 170 3.22 -3.23 15.33
CA HIS A 170 3.35 -4.36 14.42
C HIS A 170 3.68 -5.67 15.17
N THR A 171 4.62 -5.65 16.10
CA THR A 171 4.98 -6.82 16.92
C THR A 171 3.84 -7.28 17.83
N ARG A 172 2.98 -6.37 18.29
CA ARG A 172 1.82 -6.71 19.13
C ARG A 172 0.61 -7.23 18.34
N MET A 173 0.60 -7.04 17.02
CA MET A 173 -0.47 -7.56 16.16
C MET A 173 -0.29 -9.04 15.81
N THR A 174 0.85 -9.66 16.14
CA THR A 174 1.14 -11.06 15.77
C THR A 174 0.74 -12.06 16.87
N PRO A 175 0.23 -13.26 16.51
CA PRO A 175 -0.03 -13.73 15.15
C PRO A 175 -1.33 -13.19 14.55
N PHE A 176 -1.35 -12.97 13.24
CA PHE A 176 -2.59 -12.69 12.51
C PHE A 176 -3.33 -14.01 12.23
N GLU A 177 -4.60 -14.06 12.61
CA GLU A 177 -5.47 -15.20 12.30
C GLU A 177 -6.54 -14.78 11.29
N PHE A 178 -6.39 -15.25 10.05
CA PHE A 178 -7.40 -15.06 9.01
C PHE A 178 -8.15 -16.36 8.73
N SER A 179 -9.47 -16.28 8.61
CA SER A 179 -10.33 -17.43 8.35
C SER A 179 -10.15 -17.94 6.91
N GLY A 180 -9.47 -19.08 6.77
CA GLY A 180 -9.38 -19.80 5.50
C GLY A 180 -10.76 -20.17 4.92
N LYS A 181 -11.79 -20.35 5.77
CA LYS A 181 -13.17 -20.59 5.31
C LYS A 181 -13.75 -19.42 4.52
N ILE A 182 -13.33 -18.19 4.83
CA ILE A 182 -13.75 -16.98 4.11
C ILE A 182 -12.87 -16.77 2.88
N LEU A 183 -11.55 -16.88 3.03
CA LEU A 183 -10.59 -16.60 1.95
C LEU A 183 -10.58 -17.67 0.83
N ASN A 184 -10.92 -18.92 1.14
CA ASN A 184 -10.94 -20.02 0.17
C ASN A 184 -12.30 -20.20 -0.50
N LYS A 185 -13.27 -19.31 -0.28
CA LYS A 185 -14.54 -19.35 -1.01
C LYS A 185 -14.27 -19.25 -2.51
N SER A 186 -14.95 -20.08 -3.30
CA SER A 186 -14.85 -20.05 -4.76
C SER A 186 -15.29 -18.69 -5.29
N GLY A 187 -14.32 -17.85 -5.63
CA GLY A 187 -14.54 -16.54 -6.25
C GLY A 187 -14.31 -16.59 -7.76
N LYS A 188 -14.44 -15.41 -8.39
CA LYS A 188 -14.09 -15.23 -9.80
C LYS A 188 -12.62 -15.60 -10.02
N LYS A 189 -12.33 -16.41 -11.06
CA LYS A 189 -10.95 -16.74 -11.42
C LYS A 189 -10.22 -15.48 -11.89
N SER A 190 -9.15 -15.14 -11.20
CA SER A 190 -8.25 -14.05 -11.61
C SER A 190 -7.42 -14.46 -12.82
N ASN A 191 -7.24 -13.55 -13.77
CA ASN A 191 -6.31 -13.77 -14.87
C ASN A 191 -4.86 -13.44 -14.45
N GLN A 192 -3.89 -13.84 -15.28
CA GLN A 192 -2.48 -13.65 -14.99
C GLN A 192 -2.09 -12.17 -14.79
N SER A 193 -2.66 -11.24 -15.56
CA SER A 193 -2.36 -9.81 -15.43
C SER A 193 -2.86 -9.25 -14.10
N GLU A 194 -4.04 -9.66 -13.65
CA GLU A 194 -4.60 -9.27 -12.35
C GLU A 194 -3.71 -9.79 -11.20
N ILE A 195 -3.26 -11.04 -11.28
CA ILE A 195 -2.36 -11.61 -10.28
C ILE A 195 -1.04 -10.83 -10.22
N LEU A 196 -0.45 -10.51 -11.37
CA LEU A 196 0.81 -9.77 -11.41
C LEU A 196 0.68 -8.36 -10.82
N LYS A 197 -0.44 -7.68 -11.05
CA LYS A 197 -0.71 -6.36 -10.46
C LYS A 197 -0.79 -6.40 -8.93
N VAL A 198 -1.44 -7.43 -8.36
CA VAL A 198 -1.52 -7.62 -6.90
C VAL A 198 -0.12 -7.89 -6.34
N ILE A 199 0.65 -8.75 -7.00
CA ILE A 199 2.02 -9.06 -6.58
C ILE A 199 2.92 -7.81 -6.69
N GLU A 200 2.82 -7.03 -7.76
CA GLU A 200 3.56 -5.77 -7.92
C GLU A 200 3.21 -4.79 -6.79
N GLY A 201 1.93 -4.62 -6.47
CA GLY A 201 1.48 -3.75 -5.39
C GLY A 201 2.00 -4.13 -4.00
N GLY A 202 2.28 -5.41 -3.77
CA GLY A 202 2.92 -5.89 -2.53
C GLY A 202 4.45 -5.75 -2.49
N ARG A 203 5.08 -5.32 -3.60
CA ARG A 203 6.54 -5.28 -3.77
C ARG A 203 7.07 -3.90 -4.11
N TYR A 204 6.27 -3.06 -4.75
CA TYR A 204 6.69 -1.83 -5.37
C TYR A 204 5.66 -0.73 -5.12
N LEU A 205 6.14 0.42 -4.66
CA LEU A 205 5.34 1.61 -4.45
C LEU A 205 5.70 2.67 -5.48
N LYS A 206 4.71 3.21 -6.20
CA LYS A 206 4.95 4.24 -7.21
C LYS A 206 5.35 5.58 -6.59
N ASN A 207 6.07 6.40 -7.36
CA ASN A 207 6.51 7.73 -6.93
C ASN A 207 5.37 8.63 -6.42
N GLU A 208 4.17 8.53 -7.00
CA GLU A 208 2.99 9.31 -6.59
C GLU A 208 2.55 9.05 -5.13
N PHE A 209 2.97 7.94 -4.53
CA PHE A 209 2.69 7.58 -3.13
C PHE A 209 3.89 7.81 -2.20
N LEU A 210 4.99 8.35 -2.71
CA LEU A 210 6.21 8.61 -1.95
C LEU A 210 6.35 10.11 -1.71
N ASN A 211 6.80 10.50 -0.51
CA ASN A 211 7.17 11.88 -0.24
C ASN A 211 8.40 12.27 -1.09
N SER A 212 8.42 13.49 -1.64
CA SER A 212 9.51 13.98 -2.50
C SER A 212 10.84 14.17 -1.75
N ASN A 213 10.82 14.28 -0.43
CA ASN A 213 12.01 14.44 0.41
C ASN A 213 12.34 13.18 1.22
N ASP A 214 11.55 12.11 1.04
CA ASP A 214 11.83 10.82 1.65
C ASP A 214 12.69 9.98 0.70
N ILE A 215 13.99 9.92 0.99
CA ILE A 215 14.97 9.09 0.31
C ILE A 215 15.10 7.79 1.09
N ALA A 216 15.06 6.65 0.41
CA ALA A 216 15.26 5.38 1.09
C ALA A 216 15.99 4.35 0.22
N PRO A 217 16.46 3.25 0.83
CA PRO A 217 16.89 2.08 0.08
C PRO A 217 15.72 1.60 -0.80
N GLY A 218 16.05 1.16 -2.01
CA GLY A 218 15.08 0.62 -2.95
C GLY A 218 14.41 1.67 -3.83
N ASP A 219 14.69 2.96 -3.65
CA ASP A 219 14.28 3.98 -4.63
C ASP A 219 14.83 3.63 -6.01
N ILE A 220 13.93 3.52 -6.98
CA ILE A 220 14.20 3.16 -8.37
C ILE A 220 14.06 4.39 -9.25
N PHE A 221 15.02 4.58 -10.15
CA PHE A 221 15.09 5.67 -11.10
C PHE A 221 15.15 5.14 -12.53
N TYR A 222 14.71 5.96 -13.48
CA TYR A 222 14.86 5.66 -14.89
C TYR A 222 15.32 6.89 -15.66
N PHE A 223 16.48 6.78 -16.29
CA PHE A 223 17.07 7.81 -17.14
C PHE A 223 18.05 7.15 -18.11
N ASN A 224 18.31 7.81 -19.25
CA ASN A 224 19.20 7.31 -20.31
C ASN A 224 18.85 5.87 -20.77
N SER A 225 17.56 5.54 -20.80
CA SER A 225 17.03 4.21 -21.13
C SER A 225 17.42 3.08 -20.18
N GLU A 226 17.89 3.39 -18.97
CA GLU A 226 18.35 2.42 -17.99
C GLU A 226 17.68 2.59 -16.64
N TYR A 227 17.62 1.50 -15.87
CA TYR A 227 17.11 1.52 -14.51
C TYR A 227 18.24 1.63 -13.51
N TYR A 228 17.99 2.31 -12.41
CA TYR A 228 18.91 2.42 -11.29
C TYR A 228 18.15 2.17 -9.99
N ILE A 229 18.78 1.53 -9.01
CA ILE A 229 18.20 1.31 -7.69
C ILE A 229 19.18 1.73 -6.59
N ASN A 230 18.70 2.53 -5.64
CA ASN A 230 19.46 2.91 -4.46
C ASN A 230 19.60 1.71 -3.51
N ILE A 231 20.83 1.40 -3.11
CA ILE A 231 21.15 0.34 -2.15
C ILE A 231 21.80 0.88 -0.88
N ARG A 232 21.92 2.20 -0.72
CA ARG A 232 22.46 2.83 0.50
C ARG A 232 21.64 2.39 1.72
N ALA A 233 22.26 2.29 2.89
CA ALA A 233 21.53 1.97 4.12
C ALA A 233 20.52 3.08 4.47
N ALA A 234 19.45 2.74 5.20
CA ALA A 234 18.41 3.71 5.54
C ALA A 234 18.95 4.88 6.38
N CYS A 235 19.82 4.60 7.34
CA CYS A 235 20.49 5.61 8.17
C CYS A 235 21.37 6.60 7.37
N ASP A 236 21.74 6.21 6.16
CA ASP A 236 22.59 7.00 5.27
C ASP A 236 21.76 7.74 4.20
N CYS A 237 20.43 7.58 4.17
CA CYS A 237 19.54 8.27 3.23
C CYS A 237 19.02 9.62 3.77
N ILE A 238 19.68 10.16 4.79
CA ILE A 238 19.40 11.46 5.39
C ILE A 238 20.68 12.32 5.32
N PRO A 239 20.58 13.66 5.42
CA PRO A 239 21.76 14.52 5.48
C PRO A 239 22.73 14.10 6.59
N ASP A 240 24.03 14.18 6.32
CA ASP A 240 25.07 13.83 7.28
C ASP A 240 24.93 14.68 8.56
N ARG A 241 24.70 13.99 9.68
CA ARG A 241 24.50 14.60 11.01
C ARG A 241 25.75 15.36 11.47
N ASN A 242 26.93 15.02 10.95
CA ASN A 242 28.18 15.70 11.29
C ASN A 242 28.41 16.98 10.45
N LYS A 243 27.53 17.27 9.48
CA LYS A 243 27.61 18.43 8.59
C LYS A 243 26.29 19.21 8.62
N PRO A 244 26.12 20.14 9.57
CA PRO A 244 24.89 20.90 9.74
C PRO A 244 24.43 21.67 8.49
N GLU A 245 25.35 21.98 7.58
CA GLU A 245 25.11 22.62 6.30
C GLU A 245 24.55 21.69 5.21
N GLU A 246 24.69 20.37 5.37
CA GLU A 246 24.23 19.38 4.39
C GLU A 246 22.70 19.36 4.35
N LYS A 247 22.13 19.50 3.14
CA LYS A 247 20.68 19.45 2.93
C LYS A 247 20.28 18.11 2.34
N ILE A 248 18.97 17.83 2.36
CA ILE A 248 18.40 16.63 1.72
C ILE A 248 18.81 16.49 0.25
N ASP A 249 19.00 17.62 -0.44
CA ASP A 249 19.43 17.70 -1.83
C ASP A 249 20.86 17.21 -2.06
N ASP A 250 21.71 17.25 -1.04
CA ASP A 250 23.13 16.88 -1.10
C ASP A 250 23.38 15.41 -0.72
N VAL A 251 22.35 14.70 -0.27
CA VAL A 251 22.43 13.28 0.09
C VAL A 251 22.90 12.46 -1.12
N GLN A 252 24.01 11.74 -0.95
CA GLN A 252 24.58 10.85 -1.95
C GLN A 252 23.80 9.53 -2.02
N LEU A 253 23.50 9.05 -3.22
CA LEU A 253 22.82 7.77 -3.45
C LEU A 253 23.79 6.77 -4.07
N TYR A 254 23.65 5.51 -3.65
CA TYR A 254 24.50 4.42 -4.11
C TYR A 254 23.68 3.54 -5.04
N LEU A 255 23.87 3.70 -6.34
CA LEU A 255 22.98 3.18 -7.36
C LEU A 255 23.57 1.96 -8.07
N LEU A 256 22.79 0.88 -8.15
CA LEU A 256 23.07 -0.24 -9.04
C LEU A 256 22.30 -0.08 -10.35
N ARG A 257 22.98 -0.27 -11.47
CA ARG A 257 22.37 -0.23 -12.81
C ARG A 257 21.63 -1.55 -13.10
N GLY A 258 20.46 -1.43 -13.73
CA GLY A 258 19.61 -2.55 -14.13
C GLY A 258 19.07 -2.42 -15.55
N GLY A 259 18.84 -3.58 -16.16
CA GLY A 259 18.28 -3.70 -17.51
C GLY A 259 16.95 -4.47 -17.50
N LYS A 260 16.04 -4.11 -18.40
CA LYS A 260 14.77 -4.84 -18.58
C LYS A 260 15.05 -6.27 -19.04
N ILE A 261 14.34 -7.23 -18.45
CA ILE A 261 14.40 -8.64 -18.83
C ILE A 261 13.34 -8.93 -19.89
N GLY A 262 13.76 -9.55 -20.99
CA GLY A 262 12.85 -10.01 -22.05
C GLY A 262 12.11 -11.29 -21.68
N ASN A 263 10.95 -11.53 -22.30
CA ASN A 263 10.06 -12.66 -21.99
C ASN A 263 10.74 -14.03 -22.10
N GLN A 264 11.64 -14.22 -23.07
CA GLN A 264 12.36 -15.49 -23.23
C GLN A 264 13.27 -15.78 -22.03
N ARG A 265 14.02 -14.78 -21.57
CA ARG A 265 14.88 -14.90 -20.39
C ARG A 265 14.05 -15.09 -19.12
N MET A 266 12.94 -14.39 -18.99
CA MET A 266 11.99 -14.60 -17.87
C MET A 266 11.53 -16.06 -17.78
N LYS A 267 11.16 -16.68 -18.92
CA LYS A 267 10.74 -18.09 -18.94
C LYS A 267 11.87 -19.06 -18.62
N LYS A 268 13.09 -18.77 -19.10
CA LYS A 268 14.28 -19.61 -18.87
C LYS A 268 14.73 -19.57 -17.41
N ASP A 269 14.81 -18.37 -16.84
CA ASP A 269 15.42 -18.16 -15.53
C ASP A 269 14.40 -18.41 -14.40
N PHE A 270 13.08 -18.42 -14.66
CA PHE A 270 12.07 -18.65 -13.63
C PHE A 270 11.96 -20.13 -13.21
N LEU A 271 12.34 -20.42 -11.97
CA LEU A 271 12.26 -21.75 -11.38
C LEU A 271 10.85 -22.00 -10.83
N LYS A 272 9.96 -22.53 -11.68
CA LYS A 272 8.54 -22.79 -11.36
C LYS A 272 8.32 -23.53 -10.03
N LYS A 273 9.17 -24.51 -9.71
CA LYS A 273 9.08 -25.30 -8.48
C LYS A 273 9.20 -24.45 -7.21
N PHE A 274 10.01 -23.39 -7.27
CA PHE A 274 10.35 -22.58 -6.09
C PHE A 274 9.79 -21.15 -6.15
N GLY A 275 9.15 -20.76 -7.25
CA GLY A 275 8.52 -19.45 -7.39
C GLY A 275 9.51 -18.26 -7.44
N HIS A 276 10.77 -18.49 -7.80
CA HIS A 276 11.80 -17.45 -7.89
C HIS A 276 12.66 -17.59 -9.15
N PHE A 277 13.43 -16.55 -9.48
CA PHE A 277 14.39 -16.58 -10.59
C PHE A 277 15.71 -17.20 -10.16
N SER A 278 16.30 -18.02 -11.04
CA SER A 278 17.70 -18.42 -10.96
C SER A 278 18.55 -17.20 -11.23
N GLU A 279 19.29 -16.76 -10.21
CA GLU A 279 20.12 -15.57 -10.27
C GLU A 279 21.59 -15.92 -10.08
N LEU A 280 22.47 -15.26 -10.83
CA LEU A 280 23.89 -15.24 -10.52
C LEU A 280 24.15 -14.47 -9.21
N ASP A 281 25.27 -14.75 -8.54
CA ASP A 281 25.69 -14.02 -7.33
C ASP A 281 25.92 -12.52 -7.58
N SER A 282 26.20 -12.15 -8.83
CA SER A 282 26.49 -10.78 -9.27
C SER A 282 25.27 -10.00 -9.77
N GLN A 283 24.06 -10.49 -9.50
CA GLN A 283 22.83 -9.88 -10.01
C GLN A 283 21.65 -10.02 -9.06
N PHE A 284 20.59 -9.24 -9.27
CA PHE A 284 19.30 -9.39 -8.59
C PHE A 284 18.17 -9.06 -9.56
N ILE A 285 17.18 -9.95 -9.64
CA ILE A 285 16.01 -9.80 -10.51
C ILE A 285 14.83 -9.33 -9.67
N ALA A 286 14.45 -8.07 -9.86
CA ALA A 286 13.23 -7.52 -9.31
C ALA A 286 12.07 -7.78 -10.28
N TYR A 287 11.07 -8.55 -9.85
CA TYR A 287 9.87 -8.83 -10.64
C TYR A 287 8.69 -9.24 -9.76
N PRO A 288 7.45 -8.89 -10.15
CA PRO A 288 7.08 -7.81 -11.07
C PRO A 288 7.27 -6.45 -10.37
N ILE A 289 7.88 -5.50 -11.07
CA ILE A 289 7.97 -4.09 -10.64
C ILE A 289 7.70 -3.17 -11.83
N TYR A 290 7.11 -2.00 -11.57
CA TYR A 290 6.86 -0.96 -12.56
C TYR A 290 6.25 -1.46 -13.88
N GLU A 291 4.92 -1.58 -13.91
CA GLU A 291 4.14 -2.06 -15.07
C GLU A 291 4.42 -3.53 -15.42
N ASN A 292 4.53 -4.36 -14.40
CA ASN A 292 4.79 -5.79 -14.46
C ASN A 292 6.11 -6.17 -15.16
N LYS A 293 7.10 -5.26 -15.14
CA LYS A 293 8.40 -5.50 -15.76
C LYS A 293 9.32 -6.28 -14.82
N GLY A 294 10.21 -7.07 -15.40
CA GLY A 294 11.37 -7.65 -14.71
C GLY A 294 12.59 -6.80 -14.98
N ILE A 295 13.32 -6.43 -13.93
CA ILE A 295 14.56 -5.65 -14.03
C ILE A 295 15.69 -6.44 -13.36
N ASP A 296 16.78 -6.65 -14.11
CA ASP A 296 17.98 -7.34 -13.67
C ASP A 296 19.05 -6.30 -13.27
N PHE A 297 19.22 -6.08 -11.97
CA PHE A 297 20.23 -5.19 -11.40
C PHE A 297 21.58 -5.91 -11.28
N ARG A 298 22.64 -5.29 -11.80
CA ARG A 298 23.99 -5.87 -11.85
C ARG A 298 24.88 -5.24 -10.78
N PHE A 299 25.64 -6.08 -10.07
CA PHE A 299 26.44 -5.64 -8.93
C PHE A 299 27.83 -5.12 -9.28
N LYS A 300 28.28 -5.35 -10.52
CA LYS A 300 29.65 -5.04 -10.95
C LYS A 300 30.01 -3.55 -10.86
N ARG A 301 29.03 -2.66 -11.05
CA ARG A 301 29.26 -1.21 -11.08
C ARG A 301 28.29 -0.52 -10.13
N LEU A 302 28.87 0.23 -9.19
CA LEU A 302 28.16 1.13 -8.30
C LEU A 302 28.34 2.57 -8.81
N TYR A 303 27.24 3.31 -8.91
CA TYR A 303 27.25 4.72 -9.29
C TYR A 303 26.89 5.57 -8.08
N GLN A 304 27.52 6.73 -7.94
CA GLN A 304 27.21 7.70 -6.88
C GLN A 304 26.60 8.94 -7.53
N MET A 305 25.47 9.40 -6.99
CA MET A 305 24.78 10.60 -7.48
C MET A 305 24.07 11.31 -6.32
N GLU A 306 24.06 12.63 -6.34
CA GLU A 306 23.31 13.44 -5.38
C GLU A 306 21.81 13.39 -5.65
N TRP A 307 21.01 13.45 -4.58
CA TRP A 307 19.56 13.47 -4.66
C TRP A 307 19.04 14.56 -5.61
N LYS A 308 19.57 15.78 -5.51
CA LYS A 308 19.14 16.91 -6.34
C LYS A 308 19.26 16.67 -7.85
N VAL A 309 20.19 15.81 -8.27
CA VAL A 309 20.43 15.49 -9.68
C VAL A 309 19.39 14.51 -10.22
N ILE A 310 18.88 13.60 -9.38
CA ILE A 310 18.06 12.46 -9.85
C ILE A 310 16.66 12.39 -9.28
N LYS A 311 16.28 13.26 -8.33
CA LYS A 311 14.98 13.24 -7.66
C LYS A 311 13.79 13.21 -8.62
N GLU A 312 13.84 14.01 -9.69
CA GLU A 312 12.80 14.08 -10.73
C GLU A 312 12.74 12.83 -11.64
N LYS A 313 13.69 11.90 -11.51
CA LYS A 313 13.76 10.65 -12.28
C LYS A 313 13.26 9.44 -11.47
N ARG A 314 12.79 9.64 -10.23
CA ARG A 314 12.29 8.56 -9.37
C ARG A 314 11.01 7.97 -9.95
N LEU A 315 11.01 6.66 -10.21
CA LEU A 315 9.83 5.91 -10.63
C LEU A 315 8.99 5.44 -9.44
N GLY A 316 9.65 5.10 -8.33
CA GLY A 316 9.04 4.50 -7.16
C GLY A 316 10.07 3.79 -6.29
N ARG A 317 9.63 2.88 -5.43
CA ARG A 317 10.45 2.20 -4.42
C ARG A 317 10.16 0.71 -4.36
N LEU A 318 11.21 -0.10 -4.38
CA LEU A 318 11.15 -1.52 -4.02
C LEU A 318 11.04 -1.66 -2.51
N LEU A 319 9.99 -2.32 -2.03
CA LEU A 319 9.67 -2.43 -0.62
C LEU A 319 10.40 -3.61 0.06
N PRO A 320 10.58 -3.56 1.39
CA PRO A 320 10.95 -4.75 2.16
C PRO A 320 9.95 -5.90 1.97
N PRO A 321 10.39 -7.17 2.03
CA PRO A 321 11.77 -7.62 2.29
C PRO A 321 12.68 -7.64 1.04
N TYR A 322 12.18 -7.24 -0.13
CA TYR A 322 12.89 -7.42 -1.40
C TYR A 322 14.13 -6.52 -1.51
N ILE A 323 14.04 -5.27 -1.06
CA ILE A 323 15.21 -4.40 -0.95
C ILE A 323 16.24 -4.93 0.06
N ASN A 324 15.79 -5.46 1.19
CA ASN A 324 16.71 -6.06 2.18
C ASN A 324 17.47 -7.24 1.57
N LYS A 325 16.77 -8.10 0.80
CA LYS A 325 17.40 -9.20 0.05
C LYS A 325 18.43 -8.68 -0.96
N LEU A 326 18.12 -7.62 -1.70
CA LEU A 326 19.06 -7.01 -2.65
C LEU A 326 20.33 -6.51 -1.93
N GLN A 327 20.18 -5.77 -0.83
CA GLN A 327 21.31 -5.24 -0.05
C GLN A 327 22.17 -6.36 0.54
N GLN A 328 21.54 -7.40 1.11
CA GLN A 328 22.24 -8.59 1.61
C GLN A 328 23.04 -9.27 0.49
N LYS A 329 22.42 -9.48 -0.67
CA LYS A 329 23.08 -10.13 -1.80
C LYS A 329 24.26 -9.32 -2.34
N TYR A 330 24.11 -7.99 -2.39
CA TYR A 330 25.20 -7.10 -2.77
C TYR A 330 26.36 -7.13 -1.77
N SER A 331 26.07 -7.15 -0.46
CA SER A 331 27.08 -7.31 0.59
C SER A 331 27.85 -8.62 0.43
N SER A 332 27.15 -9.74 0.22
CA SER A 332 27.80 -11.04 -0.05
C SER A 332 28.65 -11.02 -1.33
N TYR A 333 28.20 -10.32 -2.37
CA TYR A 333 28.98 -10.17 -3.61
C TYR A 333 30.31 -9.44 -3.40
N LEU A 334 30.36 -8.44 -2.52
CA LEU A 334 31.59 -7.73 -2.18
C LEU A 334 32.59 -8.60 -1.41
N GLN A 335 32.10 -9.60 -0.67
CA GLN A 335 32.91 -10.52 0.14
C GLN A 335 33.35 -11.79 -0.60
N ARG A 336 33.05 -11.91 -1.90
CA ARG A 336 33.29 -13.15 -2.66
C ARG A 336 34.78 -13.51 -2.71
N GLN A 337 35.07 -14.79 -2.51
CA GLN A 337 36.41 -15.33 -2.70
C GLN A 337 36.67 -15.54 -4.21
N GLY A 338 37.81 -15.08 -4.69
CA GLY A 338 38.24 -15.29 -6.07
C GLY A 338 38.67 -16.73 -6.30
N LEU A 339 37.77 -17.57 -6.80
CA LEU A 339 38.13 -18.91 -7.27
C LEU A 339 38.62 -18.85 -8.72
N PRO A 340 39.65 -19.63 -9.09
CA PRO A 340 40.11 -19.71 -10.48
C PRO A 340 38.99 -20.26 -11.36
N ARG A 341 38.86 -19.73 -12.58
CA ARG A 341 37.89 -20.24 -13.56
C ARG A 341 38.28 -21.65 -13.96
N LEU A 342 37.30 -22.54 -14.04
CA LEU A 342 37.49 -23.85 -14.65
C LEU A 342 37.76 -23.69 -16.16
N PRO A 343 38.61 -24.54 -16.74
CA PRO A 343 38.81 -24.57 -18.19
C PRO A 343 37.50 -24.92 -18.91
N ASN A 344 37.39 -24.51 -20.17
CA ASN A 344 36.22 -24.77 -20.99
C ASN A 344 36.16 -26.27 -21.35
N LEU A 345 35.59 -27.08 -20.47
CA LEU A 345 35.34 -28.49 -20.67
C LEU A 345 33.91 -28.65 -21.22
N ARG A 346 33.74 -29.43 -22.29
CA ARG A 346 32.41 -29.87 -22.73
C ARG A 346 31.94 -30.95 -21.75
N PHE A 347 30.95 -30.63 -20.92
CA PHE A 347 30.24 -31.56 -20.04
C PHE A 347 28.97 -32.07 -20.69
#